data_AF-A0A924YGN5-F1
#
_entry.id   AF-A0A924YGN5-F1
#
_cell.length_a   1.000
_cell.length_b   1.000
_cell.length_c   1.000
_cell.angle_alpha   90.00
_cell.angle_beta   90.00
_cell.angle_gamma   90.00
#
_symmetry.space_group_name_H-M   'P 1'
#
loop_
_entity.id
_entity.type
_entity.pdbx_description
1 polymer ?
#
loop_
_entity_poly.entity_id
_entity_poly.type
_entity_poly.pdbx_seq_one_letter_code
_entity_poly.pdbx_strand_id
1 'polypeptide(L)'
;VENMVLRAAAGEVDMQERHINALDNRAFFADNAETGDYTFYDLIPTDSNSSVLQLNLTSRNPVLREIFQNRDFRVALSYAINRQEMIDTLYFGTTTPAQPAPLPGTALYNERLATQYTEFDIDLANQMLDEAGFTERNADGIRLAADGNPISFVMVYSEFPAGAAQVMEFVQRYWREIGIDMQPREMPREAFDELVYSNGHDAALWGGEGGMRPVGRPHNYMPSDTNAWFASAWGTWSEYPEDANAEEPTNPAALRQIELLEQIKQTPDQEQQDSLMSEILDIAADEFWVIGISTPQPSFGLVRNNFHNVPDSMPLAWEWPTPAPANTFTFYFSAQ
;
A
#
# COMPACT_ATOMS: atom_id res chain seq x y z
N VAL A 1 -17.25 12.60 5.98
CA VAL A 1 -16.18 12.53 7.01
C VAL A 1 -16.26 13.68 8.00
N GLU A 2 -16.29 14.94 7.54
CA GLU A 2 -16.31 16.15 8.40
C GLU A 2 -17.37 16.16 9.52
N ASN A 3 -18.58 15.66 9.26
CA ASN A 3 -19.63 15.54 10.29
C ASN A 3 -19.23 14.60 11.44
N MET A 4 -18.50 13.50 11.18
CA MET A 4 -18.07 12.57 12.23
C MET A 4 -16.99 13.16 13.13
N VAL A 5 -16.06 13.94 12.57
CA VAL A 5 -14.99 14.62 13.33
C VAL A 5 -15.60 15.58 14.35
N LEU A 6 -16.57 16.40 13.93
CA LEU A 6 -17.24 17.35 14.83
C LEU A 6 -18.04 16.65 15.93
N ARG A 7 -18.76 15.57 15.60
CA ARG A 7 -19.53 14.79 16.58
C ARG A 7 -18.62 14.10 17.60
N ALA A 8 -17.50 13.54 17.15
CA ALA A 8 -16.51 12.94 18.06
C ALA A 8 -15.91 14.00 19.00
N ALA A 9 -15.56 15.19 18.50
CA ALA A 9 -15.03 16.28 19.32
C ALA A 9 -16.04 16.85 20.32
N ALA A 10 -17.34 16.82 19.99
CA ALA A 10 -18.42 17.18 20.91
C ALA A 10 -18.72 16.08 21.95
N GLY A 11 -18.05 14.92 21.87
CA GLY A 11 -18.30 13.80 22.77
C GLY A 11 -19.59 13.03 22.48
N GLU A 12 -20.14 13.15 21.27
CA GLU A 12 -21.35 12.42 20.85
C GLU A 12 -21.07 10.98 20.37
N VAL A 13 -19.79 10.56 20.44
CA VAL A 13 -19.32 9.24 20.03
C VAL A 13 -18.53 8.62 21.17
N ASP A 14 -18.92 7.43 21.59
CA ASP A 14 -18.36 6.78 22.79
C ASP A 14 -16.95 6.24 22.59
N MET A 15 -16.69 5.65 21.43
CA MET A 15 -15.39 5.14 21.03
C MET A 15 -15.32 5.13 19.51
N GLN A 16 -14.26 5.72 18.93
CA GLN A 16 -14.08 5.73 17.48
C GLN A 16 -12.63 5.96 17.10
N GLU A 17 -12.18 5.29 16.06
CA GLU A 17 -10.96 5.66 15.32
C GLU A 17 -11.27 5.92 13.85
N ARG A 18 -12.15 5.08 13.29
CA ARG A 18 -12.38 5.01 11.86
C ARG A 18 -12.88 6.34 11.33
N HIS A 19 -12.23 6.82 10.28
CA HIS A 19 -12.53 8.07 9.58
C HIS A 19 -12.31 9.36 10.38
N ILE A 20 -11.83 9.30 11.63
CA ILE A 20 -11.51 10.51 12.41
C ILE A 20 -10.01 10.66 12.67
N ASN A 21 -9.25 9.58 12.53
CA ASN A 21 -7.86 9.42 12.92
C ASN A 21 -6.81 9.98 11.94
N ALA A 22 -7.20 10.91 11.06
CA ALA A 22 -6.23 11.70 10.31
C ALA A 22 -5.37 12.54 11.27
N LEU A 23 -4.06 12.59 11.06
CA LEU A 23 -3.13 13.29 11.96
C LEU A 23 -3.48 14.77 12.14
N ASP A 24 -3.95 15.44 11.09
CA ASP A 24 -4.37 16.85 11.13
C ASP A 24 -5.50 17.11 12.14
N ASN A 25 -6.30 16.08 12.44
CA ASN A 25 -7.37 16.20 13.43
C ASN A 25 -6.87 16.07 14.87
N ARG A 26 -5.65 15.56 15.11
CA ARG A 26 -5.17 15.22 16.47
C ARG A 26 -5.12 16.45 17.38
N ALA A 27 -4.61 17.58 16.89
CA ALA A 27 -4.55 18.82 17.65
C ALA A 27 -5.94 19.35 17.98
N PHE A 28 -6.85 19.35 16.99
CA PHE A 28 -8.25 19.73 17.19
C PHE A 28 -8.93 18.88 18.27
N PHE A 29 -8.72 17.57 18.27
CA PHE A 29 -9.26 16.70 19.32
C PHE A 29 -8.62 16.94 20.68
N ALA A 30 -7.32 17.24 20.74
CA ALA A 30 -6.65 17.57 22.00
C ALA A 30 -7.21 18.85 22.63
N ASP A 31 -7.45 19.89 21.81
CA ASP A 31 -8.05 21.15 22.27
C ASP A 31 -9.49 20.99 22.78
N ASN A 32 -10.22 19.97 22.30
CA ASN A 32 -11.60 19.71 22.70
C ASN A 32 -11.76 18.58 23.73
N ALA A 33 -10.68 17.91 24.14
CA ALA A 33 -10.75 16.70 24.97
C ALA A 33 -11.46 16.91 26.32
N GLU A 34 -11.25 18.06 26.96
CA GLU A 34 -11.92 18.40 28.23
C GLU A 34 -13.41 18.66 28.02
N THR A 35 -13.79 19.39 26.95
CA THR A 35 -15.20 19.71 26.66
C THR A 35 -15.97 18.47 26.17
N GLY A 36 -15.32 17.67 25.32
CA GLY A 36 -15.87 16.44 24.76
C GLY A 36 -15.76 15.23 25.70
N ASP A 37 -15.13 15.37 26.87
CA ASP A 37 -15.02 14.36 27.93
C ASP A 37 -14.54 12.98 27.40
N TYR A 38 -13.40 12.99 26.72
CA TYR A 38 -12.74 11.80 26.16
C TYR A 38 -11.21 11.83 26.32
N THR A 39 -10.58 10.67 26.17
CA THR A 39 -9.12 10.51 26.06
C THR A 39 -8.74 9.83 24.75
N PHE A 40 -7.45 9.88 24.42
CA PHE A 40 -6.88 9.17 23.29
C PHE A 40 -6.47 7.75 23.69
N TYR A 41 -6.52 6.82 22.75
CA TYR A 41 -5.77 5.56 22.79
C TYR A 41 -4.94 5.43 21.51
N ASP A 42 -3.82 4.73 21.61
CA ASP A 42 -2.87 4.59 20.51
C ASP A 42 -3.24 3.43 19.59
N LEU A 43 -3.05 3.64 18.29
CA LEU A 43 -3.25 2.63 17.28
C LEU A 43 -1.92 2.24 16.66
N ILE A 44 -1.57 0.96 16.83
CA ILE A 44 -0.31 0.38 16.36
C ILE A 44 -0.55 -0.15 14.95
N PRO A 45 0.11 0.39 13.92
CA PRO A 45 -0.12 -0.05 12.54
C PRO A 45 0.30 -1.50 12.34
N THR A 46 -0.49 -2.25 11.57
CA THR A 46 -0.11 -3.60 11.11
C THR A 46 0.24 -3.66 9.64
N ASP A 47 0.06 -2.55 8.93
CA ASP A 47 0.38 -2.39 7.52
C ASP A 47 1.90 -2.47 7.30
N SER A 48 2.31 -2.87 6.10
CA SER A 48 3.69 -2.88 5.64
C SER A 48 4.16 -1.52 5.11
N ASN A 49 3.23 -0.67 4.62
CA ASN A 49 3.56 0.63 4.05
C ASN A 49 2.37 1.61 4.06
N SER A 50 2.66 2.91 4.13
CA SER A 50 1.63 3.97 4.13
C SER A 50 0.89 4.09 2.80
N SER A 51 1.55 3.82 1.68
CA SER A 51 0.97 3.86 0.34
C SER A 51 1.81 3.02 -0.61
N VAL A 52 1.15 2.20 -1.43
CA VAL A 52 1.78 1.27 -2.35
C VAL A 52 1.32 1.57 -3.77
N LEU A 53 2.28 1.92 -4.63
CA LEU A 53 2.09 2.10 -6.07
C LEU A 53 2.23 0.75 -6.75
N GLN A 54 1.22 0.36 -7.51
CA GLN A 54 1.11 -0.95 -8.16
C GLN A 54 0.93 -0.75 -9.66
N LEU A 55 1.99 -0.98 -10.45
CA LEU A 55 1.89 -1.05 -11.90
C LEU A 55 1.35 -2.42 -12.31
N ASN A 56 0.39 -2.49 -13.21
CA ASN A 56 -0.22 -3.76 -13.60
C ASN A 56 0.65 -4.51 -14.61
N LEU A 57 1.50 -5.43 -14.13
CA LEU A 57 2.32 -6.36 -14.92
C LEU A 57 1.49 -7.28 -15.80
N THR A 58 0.18 -7.36 -15.58
CA THR A 58 -0.79 -8.09 -16.40
C THR A 58 -1.73 -7.17 -17.17
N SER A 59 -1.33 -5.91 -17.42
CA SER A 59 -2.15 -4.93 -18.14
C SER A 59 -2.66 -5.48 -19.47
N ARG A 60 -3.93 -5.21 -19.79
CA ARG A 60 -4.51 -5.58 -21.10
C ARG A 60 -3.90 -4.77 -22.25
N ASN A 61 -3.25 -3.65 -21.95
CA ASN A 61 -2.46 -2.91 -22.94
C ASN A 61 -1.09 -3.60 -23.08
N PRO A 62 -0.77 -4.23 -24.24
CA PRO A 62 0.47 -4.97 -24.40
C PRO A 62 1.73 -4.10 -24.29
N VAL A 63 1.65 -2.82 -24.67
CA VAL A 63 2.78 -1.89 -24.57
C VAL A 63 3.08 -1.58 -23.10
N LEU A 64 2.05 -1.24 -22.32
CA LEU A 64 2.23 -1.01 -20.88
C LEU A 64 2.61 -2.30 -20.14
N ARG A 65 2.07 -3.45 -20.54
CA ARG A 65 2.46 -4.76 -19.99
C ARG A 65 3.95 -5.01 -20.14
N GLU A 66 4.51 -4.79 -21.33
CA GLU A 66 5.94 -4.94 -21.59
C GLU A 66 6.78 -3.98 -20.73
N ILE A 67 6.38 -2.70 -20.68
CA ILE A 67 7.07 -1.67 -19.88
C ILE A 67 7.03 -2.00 -18.39
N PHE A 68 5.86 -2.35 -17.86
CA PHE A 68 5.68 -2.59 -16.42
C PHE A 68 6.31 -3.90 -15.97
N GLN A 69 6.45 -4.90 -16.85
CA GLN A 69 7.20 -6.12 -16.55
C GLN A 69 8.72 -5.88 -16.52
N ASN A 70 9.23 -4.83 -17.16
CA ASN A 70 10.63 -4.45 -17.05
C ASN A 70 10.95 -4.00 -15.61
N ARG A 71 11.78 -4.79 -14.92
CA ARG A 71 12.19 -4.52 -13.54
C ARG A 71 12.97 -3.21 -13.40
N ASP A 72 13.87 -2.91 -14.32
CA ASP A 72 14.71 -1.72 -14.24
C ASP A 72 13.88 -0.45 -14.44
N PHE A 73 12.78 -0.53 -15.20
CA PHE A 73 11.78 0.53 -15.26
C PHE A 73 11.16 0.79 -13.88
N ARG A 74 10.70 -0.24 -13.17
CA ARG A 74 10.12 -0.11 -11.82
C ARG A 74 11.13 0.44 -10.81
N VAL A 75 12.37 -0.05 -10.85
CA VAL A 75 13.45 0.43 -9.97
C VAL A 75 13.76 1.91 -10.23
N ALA A 76 13.84 2.33 -11.50
CA ALA A 76 14.06 3.73 -11.85
C ALA A 76 12.94 4.65 -11.34
N LEU A 77 11.67 4.21 -11.46
CA LEU A 77 10.53 4.94 -10.90
C LEU A 77 10.64 5.09 -9.37
N SER A 78 11.21 4.10 -8.67
CA SER A 78 11.41 4.18 -7.22
C SER A 78 12.49 5.20 -6.84
N TYR A 79 13.62 5.22 -7.54
CA TYR A 79 14.69 6.21 -7.32
C TYR A 79 14.27 7.64 -7.63
N ALA A 80 13.29 7.82 -8.53
CA ALA A 80 12.77 9.14 -8.84
C ALA A 80 11.91 9.74 -7.71
N ILE A 81 11.46 8.96 -6.71
CA ILE A 81 10.55 9.48 -5.67
C ILE A 81 11.37 10.04 -4.50
N ASN A 82 11.27 11.36 -4.28
CA ASN A 82 11.80 11.98 -3.06
C ASN A 82 10.87 11.73 -1.87
N ARG A 83 11.03 10.56 -1.26
CA ARG A 83 10.25 10.12 -0.08
C ARG A 83 10.45 11.06 1.11
N GLN A 84 11.67 11.58 1.32
CA GLN A 84 11.93 12.46 2.46
C GLN A 84 11.13 13.77 2.36
N GLU A 85 11.06 14.40 1.19
CA GLU A 85 10.25 15.60 0.99
C GLU A 85 8.75 15.32 1.21
N MET A 86 8.26 14.17 0.74
CA MET A 86 6.87 13.75 1.00
C MET A 86 6.63 13.52 2.48
N ILE A 87 7.56 12.89 3.19
CA ILE A 87 7.46 12.62 4.63
C ILE A 87 7.45 13.92 5.44
N ASP A 88 8.32 14.86 5.12
CA ASP A 88 8.39 16.15 5.82
C ASP A 88 7.12 16.97 5.58
N THR A 89 6.54 16.88 4.38
CA THR A 89 5.38 17.70 3.98
C THR A 89 4.04 17.08 4.39
N LEU A 90 3.85 15.77 4.14
CA LEU A 90 2.57 15.09 4.33
C LEU A 90 2.47 14.36 5.66
N TYR A 91 3.62 13.95 6.21
CA TYR A 91 3.69 13.06 7.36
C TYR A 91 4.42 13.70 8.56
N PHE A 92 4.72 15.00 8.48
CA PHE A 92 5.34 15.81 9.53
C PHE A 92 6.65 15.21 10.09
N GLY A 93 7.41 14.49 9.25
CA GLY A 93 8.66 13.85 9.68
C GLY A 93 8.49 12.64 10.59
N THR A 94 7.28 12.08 10.72
CA THR A 94 6.97 11.01 11.68
C THR A 94 7.13 9.59 11.14
N THR A 95 7.31 9.43 9.82
CA THR A 95 7.58 8.16 9.15
C THR A 95 8.98 8.15 8.54
N THR A 96 9.38 7.02 7.96
CA THR A 96 10.68 6.86 7.29
C THR A 96 10.50 6.29 5.89
N PRO A 97 11.36 6.63 4.91
CA PRO A 97 11.34 6.01 3.59
C PRO A 97 11.38 4.47 3.70
N ALA A 98 10.46 3.78 3.03
CA ALA A 98 10.39 2.33 3.06
C ALA A 98 9.62 1.76 1.87
N GLN A 99 9.95 0.53 1.51
CA GLN A 99 9.16 -0.32 0.62
C GLN A 99 8.19 -1.19 1.42
N PRO A 100 7.19 -1.84 0.78
CA PRO A 100 6.34 -2.80 1.46
C PRO A 100 7.15 -4.02 1.86
N ALA A 101 7.22 -4.27 3.17
CA ALA A 101 7.84 -5.45 3.76
C ALA A 101 7.14 -5.79 5.08
N PRO A 102 7.27 -7.03 5.58
CA PRO A 102 6.88 -7.34 6.95
C PRO A 102 7.52 -6.35 7.93
N LEU A 103 6.85 -6.06 9.05
CA LEU A 103 7.29 -5.02 9.98
C LEU A 103 8.55 -5.45 10.75
N PRO A 104 9.43 -4.50 11.11
CA PRO A 104 10.55 -4.76 12.01
C PRO A 104 10.09 -5.45 13.31
N GLY A 105 10.84 -6.46 13.74
CA GLY A 105 10.52 -7.24 14.95
C GLY A 105 9.58 -8.43 14.72
N THR A 106 9.06 -8.61 13.50
CA THR A 106 8.38 -9.85 13.10
C THR A 106 9.39 -10.91 12.67
N ALA A 107 9.02 -12.20 12.76
CA ALA A 107 9.89 -13.32 12.36
C ALA A 107 10.25 -13.31 10.85
N LEU A 108 9.43 -12.63 10.04
CA LEU A 108 9.53 -12.56 8.59
C LEU A 108 10.08 -11.21 8.10
N TYR A 109 10.65 -10.39 9.00
CA TYR A 109 11.24 -9.12 8.61
C TYR A 109 12.37 -9.33 7.59
N ASN A 110 12.22 -8.73 6.41
CA ASN A 110 13.22 -8.75 5.34
C ASN A 110 13.73 -7.32 5.11
N GLU A 111 14.90 -7.01 5.67
CA GLU A 111 15.49 -5.67 5.62
C GLU A 111 15.82 -5.22 4.19
N ARG A 112 16.29 -6.14 3.35
CA ARG A 112 16.57 -5.86 1.94
C ARG A 112 15.31 -5.43 1.21
N LEU A 113 14.22 -6.20 1.38
CA LEU A 113 12.93 -5.87 0.80
C LEU A 113 12.44 -4.50 1.29
N ALA A 114 12.57 -4.22 2.59
CA ALA A 114 12.09 -2.99 3.23
C ALA A 114 12.82 -1.71 2.77
N THR A 115 14.08 -1.81 2.34
CA THR A 115 14.96 -0.64 2.15
C THR A 115 15.46 -0.43 0.73
N GLN A 116 15.35 -1.43 -0.15
CA GLN A 116 15.89 -1.33 -1.50
C GLN A 116 15.26 -0.19 -2.33
N TYR A 117 16.10 0.52 -3.08
CA TYR A 117 15.68 1.57 -4.03
C TYR A 117 14.86 2.69 -3.38
N THR A 118 15.15 3.02 -2.12
CA THR A 118 14.44 4.07 -1.38
C THR A 118 15.14 5.42 -1.47
N GLU A 119 16.40 5.44 -1.90
CA GLU A 119 17.18 6.63 -2.16
C GLU A 119 16.54 7.49 -3.27
N PHE A 120 16.74 8.80 -3.20
CA PHE A 120 16.28 9.74 -4.21
C PHE A 120 17.44 10.17 -5.11
N ASP A 121 17.36 9.79 -6.38
CA ASP A 121 18.39 10.11 -7.38
C ASP A 121 17.77 10.15 -8.80
N ILE A 122 17.47 11.37 -9.27
CA ILE A 122 16.90 11.62 -10.59
C ILE A 122 17.89 11.28 -11.72
N ASP A 123 19.18 11.46 -11.50
CA ASP A 123 20.21 11.18 -12.51
C ASP A 123 20.34 9.66 -12.70
N LEU A 124 20.39 8.91 -11.60
CA LEU A 124 20.38 7.45 -11.62
C LEU A 124 19.08 6.91 -12.25
N ALA A 125 17.92 7.45 -11.87
CA ALA A 125 16.65 7.05 -12.47
C ALA A 125 16.63 7.27 -13.99
N ASN A 126 17.15 8.41 -14.47
CA ASN A 126 17.26 8.66 -15.91
C ASN A 126 18.24 7.70 -16.59
N GLN A 127 19.40 7.43 -15.99
CA GLN A 127 20.39 6.49 -16.51
C GLN A 127 19.78 5.08 -16.64
N MET A 128 19.08 4.60 -15.61
CA MET A 128 18.45 3.28 -15.62
C MET A 128 17.37 3.17 -16.71
N LEU A 129 16.57 4.22 -16.93
CA LEU A 129 15.59 4.24 -18.02
C LEU A 129 16.25 4.23 -19.40
N ASP A 130 17.38 4.92 -19.56
CA ASP A 130 18.15 4.90 -20.80
C ASP A 130 18.74 3.51 -21.08
N GLU A 131 19.34 2.88 -20.06
CA GLU A 131 19.89 1.52 -20.14
C GLU A 131 18.80 0.46 -20.41
N ALA A 132 17.59 0.67 -19.88
CA ALA A 132 16.41 -0.14 -20.15
C ALA A 132 15.78 0.12 -21.54
N GLY A 133 16.32 1.06 -22.33
CA GLY A 133 15.94 1.32 -23.72
C GLY A 133 14.96 2.46 -23.94
N PHE A 134 14.55 3.20 -22.90
CA PHE A 134 13.54 4.27 -22.98
C PHE A 134 14.12 5.64 -23.37
N THR A 135 15.08 5.70 -24.29
CA THR A 135 15.91 6.88 -24.55
C THR A 135 15.22 8.02 -25.32
N GLU A 136 14.33 7.67 -26.25
CA GLU A 136 13.66 8.64 -27.12
C GLU A 136 12.62 9.46 -26.36
N ARG A 137 12.48 10.75 -26.68
CA ARG A 137 11.53 11.66 -26.04
C ARG A 137 10.77 12.51 -27.05
N ASN A 138 9.53 12.87 -26.71
CA ASN A 138 8.76 13.87 -27.45
C ASN A 138 9.15 15.31 -27.09
N ALA A 139 8.50 16.29 -27.71
CA ALA A 139 8.76 17.72 -27.48
C ALA A 139 8.47 18.20 -26.05
N ASP A 140 7.62 17.46 -25.31
CA ASP A 140 7.26 17.76 -23.92
C ASP A 140 8.19 17.05 -22.92
N GLY A 141 9.26 16.42 -23.41
CA GLY A 141 10.25 15.70 -22.60
C GLY A 141 9.80 14.31 -22.14
N ILE A 142 8.65 13.80 -22.61
CA ILE A 142 8.14 12.47 -22.25
C ILE A 142 8.79 11.40 -23.09
N ARG A 143 9.26 10.34 -22.41
CA ARG A 143 9.86 9.17 -23.02
C ARG A 143 8.87 8.45 -23.91
N LEU A 144 9.35 7.89 -25.02
CA LEU A 144 8.54 7.14 -25.97
C LEU A 144 8.66 5.64 -25.69
N ALA A 145 7.55 4.93 -25.82
CA ALA A 145 7.53 3.47 -25.86
C ALA A 145 8.04 2.96 -27.22
N ALA A 146 8.23 1.65 -27.34
CA ALA A 146 8.72 1.01 -28.56
C ALA A 146 7.82 1.24 -29.79
N ASP A 147 6.54 1.53 -29.58
CA ASP A 147 5.58 1.89 -30.63
C ASP A 147 5.65 3.36 -31.07
N GLY A 148 6.53 4.16 -30.45
CA GLY A 148 6.72 5.58 -30.71
C GLY A 148 5.72 6.50 -29.99
N ASN A 149 4.78 5.95 -29.22
CA ASN A 149 3.85 6.74 -28.42
C ASN A 149 4.48 7.16 -27.09
N PRO A 150 4.08 8.32 -26.51
CA PRO A 150 4.53 8.71 -25.17
C PRO A 150 4.17 7.66 -24.12
N ILE A 151 5.08 7.38 -23.19
CA ILE A 151 4.81 6.53 -22.02
C ILE A 151 3.88 7.31 -21.09
N SER A 152 2.58 7.04 -21.24
CA SER A 152 1.50 7.68 -20.50
C SER A 152 0.51 6.63 -20.01
N PHE A 153 0.11 6.73 -18.73
CA PHE A 153 -0.82 5.78 -18.11
C PHE A 153 -1.59 6.41 -16.95
N VAL A 154 -2.75 5.82 -16.62
CA VAL A 154 -3.59 6.28 -15.51
C VAL A 154 -3.29 5.46 -14.25
N MET A 155 -2.99 6.14 -13.14
CA MET A 155 -2.96 5.52 -11.83
C MET A 155 -4.25 5.84 -11.07
N VAL A 156 -5.06 4.81 -10.84
CA VAL A 156 -6.34 4.94 -10.13
C VAL A 156 -6.14 4.83 -8.61
N TYR A 157 -6.97 5.54 -7.86
CA TYR A 157 -7.03 5.45 -6.40
C TYR A 157 -8.45 5.80 -5.90
N SER A 158 -8.72 5.54 -4.63
CA SER A 158 -9.98 5.91 -3.95
C SER A 158 -9.68 6.87 -2.80
N GLU A 159 -10.67 7.22 -1.98
CA GLU A 159 -10.51 8.06 -0.79
C GLU A 159 -9.56 7.49 0.30
N PHE A 160 -9.07 6.26 0.13
CA PHE A 160 -8.11 5.58 1.00
C PHE A 160 -6.85 5.19 0.20
N PRO A 161 -5.64 5.24 0.82
CA PRO A 161 -5.35 5.74 2.16
C PRO A 161 -5.57 7.25 2.28
N ALA A 162 -5.74 7.75 3.51
CA ALA A 162 -5.85 9.19 3.75
C ALA A 162 -4.60 9.89 3.20
N GLY A 163 -4.79 10.98 2.44
CA GLY A 163 -3.69 11.69 1.79
C GLY A 163 -3.28 11.13 0.41
N ALA A 164 -3.99 10.13 -0.14
CA ALA A 164 -3.66 9.53 -1.43
C ALA A 164 -3.56 10.55 -2.57
N ALA A 165 -4.45 11.56 -2.62
CA ALA A 165 -4.40 12.60 -3.63
C ALA A 165 -3.07 13.39 -3.60
N GLN A 166 -2.62 13.79 -2.42
CA GLN A 166 -1.37 14.51 -2.23
C GLN A 166 -0.16 13.63 -2.57
N VAL A 167 -0.17 12.36 -2.14
CA VAL A 167 0.85 11.38 -2.53
C VAL A 167 0.97 11.30 -4.04
N MET A 168 -0.18 11.18 -4.74
CA MET A 168 -0.24 11.10 -6.19
C MET A 168 0.27 12.37 -6.89
N GLU A 169 0.00 13.57 -6.37
CA GLU A 169 0.54 14.82 -6.91
C GLU A 169 2.07 14.87 -6.85
N PHE A 170 2.66 14.45 -5.72
CA PHE A 170 4.12 14.36 -5.57
C PHE A 170 4.73 13.35 -6.54
N VAL A 171 4.17 12.13 -6.59
CA VAL A 171 4.64 11.08 -7.49
C VAL A 171 4.53 11.50 -8.96
N GLN A 172 3.42 12.14 -9.35
CA GLN A 172 3.26 12.69 -10.70
C GLN A 172 4.37 13.68 -11.04
N ARG A 173 4.66 14.63 -10.14
CA ARG A 173 5.72 15.62 -10.34
C ARG A 173 7.08 14.94 -10.54
N TYR A 174 7.45 14.02 -9.65
CA TYR A 174 8.72 13.32 -9.71
C TYR A 174 8.89 12.47 -10.97
N TRP A 175 7.86 11.71 -11.34
CA TRP A 175 7.90 10.90 -12.55
C TRP A 175 7.92 11.75 -13.82
N ARG A 176 7.33 12.94 -13.79
CA ARG A 176 7.44 13.90 -14.90
C ARG A 176 8.88 14.34 -15.12
N GLU A 177 9.69 14.51 -14.07
CA GLU A 177 11.11 14.91 -14.18
C GLU A 177 11.96 13.87 -14.93
N ILE A 178 11.66 12.58 -14.78
CA ILE A 178 12.32 11.50 -15.54
C ILE A 178 11.63 11.20 -16.88
N GLY A 179 10.63 11.99 -17.28
CA GLY A 179 9.94 11.88 -18.57
C GLY A 179 8.86 10.79 -18.62
N ILE A 180 8.21 10.47 -17.51
CA ILE A 180 7.10 9.52 -17.45
C ILE A 180 5.81 10.28 -17.17
N ASP A 181 4.78 10.04 -17.98
CA ASP A 181 3.51 10.75 -17.89
C ASP A 181 2.44 9.93 -17.13
N MET A 182 2.47 9.96 -15.81
CA MET A 182 1.42 9.34 -15.00
C MET A 182 0.30 10.34 -14.69
N GLN A 183 -0.94 9.90 -14.89
CA GLN A 183 -2.15 10.70 -14.62
C GLN A 183 -2.94 10.11 -13.45
N PRO A 184 -3.05 10.82 -12.31
CA PRO A 184 -3.81 10.35 -11.16
C PRO A 184 -5.31 10.48 -11.42
N ARG A 185 -6.07 9.46 -11.04
CA ARG A 185 -7.55 9.48 -11.15
C ARG A 185 -8.19 8.92 -9.89
N GLU A 186 -8.77 9.80 -9.09
CA GLU A 186 -9.63 9.41 -7.97
C GLU A 186 -10.95 8.84 -8.50
N MET A 187 -11.41 7.76 -7.89
CA MET A 187 -12.68 7.11 -8.22
C MET A 187 -13.42 6.73 -6.94
N PRO A 188 -14.77 6.72 -6.94
CA PRO A 188 -15.52 6.12 -5.83
C PRO A 188 -15.14 4.65 -5.65
N ARG A 189 -15.10 4.20 -4.38
CA ARG A 189 -14.63 2.85 -4.03
C ARG A 189 -15.24 1.72 -4.85
N GLU A 190 -16.56 1.72 -5.04
CA GLU A 190 -17.25 0.68 -5.81
C GLU A 190 -16.76 0.59 -7.27
N ALA A 191 -16.53 1.74 -7.91
CA ALA A 191 -16.03 1.80 -9.29
C ALA A 191 -14.54 1.46 -9.39
N PHE A 192 -13.77 1.81 -8.34
CA PHE A 192 -12.37 1.39 -8.23
C PHE A 192 -12.28 -0.15 -8.14
N ASP A 193 -13.05 -0.77 -7.25
CA ASP A 193 -13.07 -2.23 -7.04
C ASP A 193 -13.47 -2.97 -8.33
N GLU A 194 -14.53 -2.51 -9.02
CA GLU A 194 -14.94 -3.09 -10.31
C GLU A 194 -13.81 -3.04 -11.35
N LEU A 195 -13.07 -1.95 -11.40
CA LEU A 195 -11.98 -1.76 -12.36
C LEU A 195 -10.78 -2.69 -12.07
N VAL A 196 -10.33 -2.76 -10.81
CA VAL A 196 -9.14 -3.54 -10.45
C VAL A 196 -9.38 -5.05 -10.47
N TYR A 197 -10.58 -5.50 -10.04
CA TYR A 197 -10.96 -6.92 -10.08
C TYR A 197 -11.24 -7.42 -11.49
N SER A 198 -11.61 -6.55 -12.42
CA SER A 198 -11.75 -6.91 -13.84
C SER A 198 -10.45 -6.79 -14.64
N ASN A 199 -9.30 -6.54 -13.98
CA ASN A 199 -8.00 -6.29 -14.63
C ASN A 199 -8.08 -5.15 -15.67
N GLY A 200 -8.86 -4.12 -15.38
CA GLY A 200 -9.16 -3.01 -16.29
C GLY A 200 -8.29 -1.75 -16.09
N HIS A 201 -7.42 -1.74 -15.10
CA HIS A 201 -6.54 -0.62 -14.74
C HIS A 201 -5.13 -0.77 -15.35
N ASP A 202 -4.46 0.38 -15.58
CA ASP A 202 -3.03 0.41 -15.91
C ASP A 202 -2.18 0.32 -14.64
N ALA A 203 -2.51 1.13 -13.63
CA ALA A 203 -1.85 1.14 -12.33
C ALA A 203 -2.84 1.54 -11.24
N ALA A 204 -2.55 1.16 -10.00
CA ALA A 204 -3.38 1.48 -8.84
C ALA A 204 -2.51 1.91 -7.65
N LEU A 205 -3.08 2.72 -6.75
CA LEU A 205 -2.53 3.03 -5.44
C LEU A 205 -3.46 2.50 -4.34
N TRP A 206 -2.88 1.89 -3.30
CA TRP A 206 -3.60 1.50 -2.08
C TRP A 206 -2.73 1.60 -0.82
N GLY A 207 -3.28 1.24 0.34
CA GLY A 207 -2.49 0.98 1.55
C GLY A 207 -1.73 -0.36 1.45
N GLY A 208 -0.59 -0.47 2.13
CA GLY A 208 0.20 -1.69 2.13
C GLY A 208 -0.21 -2.63 3.27
N GLU A 209 -1.16 -3.54 3.05
CA GLU A 209 -1.51 -4.57 4.06
C GLU A 209 -0.35 -5.59 4.25
N GLY A 210 -0.51 -6.54 5.18
CA GLY A 210 0.40 -7.68 5.31
C GLY A 210 1.73 -7.40 6.01
N GLY A 211 1.83 -6.34 6.82
CA GLY A 211 3.04 -6.00 7.56
C GLY A 211 3.27 -6.91 8.78
N MET A 212 2.23 -7.19 9.57
CA MET A 212 2.36 -8.01 10.78
C MET A 212 2.26 -9.53 10.52
N ARG A 213 1.42 -9.96 9.57
CA ARG A 213 1.24 -11.38 9.19
C ARG A 213 1.18 -11.57 7.68
N PRO A 214 2.33 -11.52 6.99
CA PRO A 214 2.38 -11.60 5.54
C PRO A 214 1.81 -12.91 4.98
N VAL A 215 1.85 -14.02 5.73
CA VAL A 215 1.24 -15.31 5.34
C VAL A 215 -0.29 -15.18 5.11
N GLY A 216 -0.96 -14.31 5.87
CA GLY A 216 -2.41 -14.09 5.74
C GLY A 216 -2.80 -13.09 4.66
N ARG A 217 -1.89 -12.17 4.31
CA ARG A 217 -2.06 -11.14 3.27
C ARG A 217 -0.77 -10.93 2.46
N PRO A 218 -0.45 -11.84 1.53
CA PRO A 218 0.79 -11.74 0.77
C PRO A 218 0.67 -10.95 -0.55
N HIS A 219 -0.48 -10.33 -0.84
CA HIS A 219 -0.79 -9.73 -2.16
C HIS A 219 0.07 -8.52 -2.56
N ASN A 220 0.83 -7.92 -1.63
CA ASN A 220 1.84 -6.90 -1.95
C ASN A 220 3.23 -7.50 -2.24
N TYR A 221 3.41 -8.80 -1.99
CA TYR A 221 4.68 -9.51 -2.15
C TYR A 221 4.65 -10.55 -3.27
N MET A 222 3.46 -11.00 -3.67
CA MET A 222 3.28 -12.01 -4.72
C MET A 222 1.86 -11.93 -5.33
N PRO A 223 1.63 -12.52 -6.51
CA PRO A 223 0.29 -12.63 -7.10
C PRO A 223 -0.56 -13.70 -6.39
N SER A 224 -0.96 -13.45 -5.14
CA SER A 224 -1.64 -14.44 -4.29
C SER A 224 -3.13 -14.61 -4.56
N ASP A 225 -3.80 -13.51 -4.90
CA ASP A 225 -5.25 -13.42 -4.97
C ASP A 225 -5.69 -12.19 -5.78
N THR A 226 -6.99 -11.99 -5.89
CA THR A 226 -7.63 -10.86 -6.61
C THR A 226 -7.24 -9.46 -6.10
N ASN A 227 -6.58 -9.33 -4.95
CA ASN A 227 -6.07 -8.05 -4.42
C ASN A 227 -4.60 -7.76 -4.81
N ALA A 228 -3.93 -8.67 -5.52
CA ALA A 228 -2.59 -8.42 -6.06
C ALA A 228 -2.67 -7.55 -7.32
N TRP A 229 -3.02 -6.27 -7.17
CA TRP A 229 -3.35 -5.39 -8.31
C TRP A 229 -2.16 -5.04 -9.21
N PHE A 230 -0.92 -5.26 -8.74
CA PHE A 230 0.26 -5.22 -9.60
C PHE A 230 0.29 -6.37 -10.62
N ALA A 231 -0.50 -7.43 -10.43
CA ALA A 231 -0.57 -8.61 -11.29
C ALA A 231 -1.95 -9.27 -11.24
N SER A 232 -3.02 -8.49 -11.41
CA SER A 232 -4.41 -8.95 -11.19
C SER A 232 -4.74 -10.25 -11.93
N ALA A 233 -4.31 -10.45 -13.18
CA ALA A 233 -4.64 -11.68 -13.91
C ALA A 233 -3.95 -12.92 -13.31
N TRP A 234 -2.72 -12.77 -12.81
CA TRP A 234 -1.97 -13.84 -12.14
C TRP A 234 -2.54 -14.13 -10.75
N GLY A 235 -2.93 -13.09 -10.01
CA GLY A 235 -3.60 -13.24 -8.71
C GLY A 235 -4.96 -13.92 -8.85
N THR A 236 -5.76 -13.52 -9.85
CA THR A 236 -7.01 -14.21 -10.21
C THR A 236 -6.75 -15.66 -10.59
N TRP A 237 -5.69 -15.98 -11.35
CA TRP A 237 -5.35 -17.37 -11.66
C TRP A 237 -4.98 -18.19 -10.41
N SER A 238 -4.26 -17.59 -9.45
CA SER A 238 -3.89 -18.25 -8.19
C SER A 238 -5.10 -18.60 -7.31
N GLU A 239 -6.18 -17.82 -7.36
CA GLU A 239 -7.38 -18.00 -6.53
C GLU A 239 -8.52 -18.72 -7.27
N TYR A 240 -8.74 -18.33 -8.52
CA TYR A 240 -9.83 -18.76 -9.41
C TYR A 240 -9.31 -19.07 -10.83
N PRO A 241 -8.58 -20.18 -11.02
CA PRO A 241 -7.91 -20.49 -12.31
C PRO A 241 -8.87 -20.67 -13.50
N GLU A 242 -10.15 -20.90 -13.25
CA GLU A 242 -11.20 -21.03 -14.28
C GLU A 242 -11.88 -19.70 -14.63
N ASP A 243 -11.51 -18.59 -13.98
CA ASP A 243 -12.06 -17.27 -14.30
C ASP A 243 -11.62 -16.79 -15.69
N ALA A 244 -12.49 -16.07 -16.39
CA ALA A 244 -12.19 -15.57 -17.73
C ALA A 244 -11.03 -14.55 -17.77
N ASN A 245 -10.68 -13.94 -16.64
CA ASN A 245 -9.56 -13.01 -16.48
C ASN A 245 -8.31 -13.67 -15.88
N ALA A 246 -8.35 -14.98 -15.59
CA ALA A 246 -7.19 -15.72 -15.09
C ALA A 246 -6.16 -15.90 -16.20
N GLU A 247 -4.93 -15.50 -15.94
CA GLU A 247 -3.77 -15.78 -16.79
C GLU A 247 -2.72 -16.53 -15.96
N GLU A 248 -2.26 -17.68 -16.43
CA GLU A 248 -1.13 -18.37 -15.79
C GLU A 248 0.12 -17.47 -15.85
N PRO A 249 0.89 -17.32 -14.75
CA PRO A 249 2.07 -16.46 -14.73
C PRO A 249 3.10 -16.84 -15.79
N THR A 250 3.44 -15.88 -16.66
CA THR A 250 4.53 -16.03 -17.62
C THR A 250 5.90 -15.78 -17.01
N ASN A 251 5.94 -15.09 -15.86
CA ASN A 251 7.16 -14.87 -15.08
C ASN A 251 7.42 -16.10 -14.18
N PRO A 252 8.55 -16.81 -14.32
CA PRO A 252 8.85 -18.00 -13.51
C PRO A 252 8.93 -17.73 -12.00
N ALA A 253 9.35 -16.53 -11.60
CA ALA A 253 9.43 -16.13 -10.20
C ALA A 253 8.03 -15.97 -9.60
N ALA A 254 7.10 -15.36 -10.34
CA ALA A 254 5.69 -15.26 -9.95
C ALA A 254 5.03 -16.65 -9.84
N LEU A 255 5.29 -17.54 -10.81
CA LEU A 255 4.80 -18.93 -10.75
C LEU A 255 5.36 -19.65 -9.51
N ARG A 256 6.66 -19.51 -9.24
CA ARG A 256 7.31 -20.08 -8.05
C ARG A 256 6.68 -19.57 -6.75
N GLN A 257 6.36 -18.30 -6.65
CA GLN A 257 5.68 -17.75 -5.46
C GLN A 257 4.30 -18.40 -5.26
N ILE A 258 3.53 -18.65 -6.33
CA ILE A 258 2.24 -19.34 -6.23
C ILE A 258 2.41 -20.81 -5.82
N GLU A 259 3.41 -21.52 -6.36
CA GLU A 259 3.73 -22.89 -5.91
C GLU A 259 4.12 -22.96 -4.42
N LEU A 260 4.83 -21.95 -3.93
CA LEU A 260 5.18 -21.83 -2.51
C LEU A 260 3.95 -21.55 -1.65
N LEU A 261 3.04 -20.69 -2.11
CA LEU A 261 1.78 -20.42 -1.43
C LEU A 261 0.91 -21.68 -1.31
N GLU A 262 0.85 -22.51 -2.35
CA GLU A 262 0.15 -23.80 -2.30
C GLU A 262 0.77 -24.78 -1.30
N GLN A 263 2.10 -24.76 -1.13
CA GLN A 263 2.79 -25.54 -0.10
C GLN A 263 2.48 -25.01 1.31
N ILE A 264 2.45 -23.69 1.50
CA ILE A 264 2.06 -23.06 2.77
C ILE A 264 0.66 -23.51 3.19
N LYS A 265 -0.32 -23.49 2.27
CA LYS A 265 -1.71 -23.92 2.53
C LYS A 265 -1.81 -25.38 3.01
N GLN A 266 -0.88 -26.24 2.62
CA GLN A 266 -0.82 -27.67 2.99
C GLN A 266 0.04 -27.93 4.24
N THR A 267 0.73 -26.92 4.75
CA THR A 267 1.68 -27.04 5.86
C THR A 267 1.01 -26.65 7.18
N PRO A 268 0.88 -27.56 8.17
CA PRO A 268 0.28 -27.24 9.46
C PRO A 268 1.26 -26.61 10.47
N ASP A 269 2.55 -26.73 10.24
CA ASP A 269 3.60 -26.22 11.12
C ASP A 269 3.95 -24.76 10.80
N GLN A 270 3.91 -23.89 11.80
CA GLN A 270 4.11 -22.45 11.61
C GLN A 270 5.54 -22.11 11.20
N GLU A 271 6.56 -22.76 11.78
CA GLU A 271 7.96 -22.47 11.43
C GLU A 271 8.25 -22.86 9.97
N GLN A 272 7.66 -23.95 9.51
CA GLN A 272 7.75 -24.36 8.11
C GLN A 272 6.99 -23.41 7.17
N GLN A 273 5.81 -22.91 7.57
CA GLN A 273 5.11 -21.86 6.81
C GLN A 273 5.96 -20.58 6.70
N ASP A 274 6.59 -20.17 7.80
CA ASP A 274 7.43 -18.97 7.85
C ASP A 274 8.68 -19.12 6.96
N SER A 275 9.28 -20.32 6.92
CA SER A 275 10.40 -20.63 6.02
C SER A 275 10.01 -20.50 4.55
N LEU A 276 8.86 -21.06 4.15
CA LEU A 276 8.33 -20.95 2.79
C LEU A 276 7.96 -19.50 2.44
N MET A 277 7.36 -18.77 3.39
CA MET A 277 7.02 -17.35 3.20
C MET A 277 8.28 -16.49 3.07
N SER A 278 9.37 -16.84 3.75
CA SER A 278 10.66 -16.16 3.60
C SER A 278 11.19 -16.29 2.16
N GLU A 279 11.05 -17.45 1.52
CA GLU A 279 11.42 -17.62 0.10
C GLU A 279 10.53 -16.76 -0.82
N ILE A 280 9.23 -16.64 -0.52
CA ILE A 280 8.32 -15.73 -1.25
C ILE A 280 8.80 -14.28 -1.14
N LEU A 281 9.20 -13.84 0.06
CA LEU A 281 9.67 -12.47 0.32
C LEU A 281 11.03 -12.19 -0.34
N ASP A 282 11.91 -13.19 -0.41
CA ASP A 282 13.18 -13.06 -1.14
C ASP A 282 12.95 -12.90 -2.64
N ILE A 283 12.01 -13.66 -3.22
CA ILE A 283 11.59 -13.47 -4.61
C ILE A 283 10.99 -12.07 -4.81
N ALA A 284 10.15 -11.60 -3.88
CA ALA A 284 9.59 -10.25 -3.93
C ALA A 284 10.68 -9.18 -3.90
N ALA A 285 11.74 -9.39 -3.13
CA ALA A 285 12.89 -8.50 -3.07
C ALA A 285 13.66 -8.51 -4.39
N ASP A 286 13.90 -9.69 -4.96
CA ASP A 286 14.59 -9.83 -6.23
C ASP A 286 13.80 -9.20 -7.38
N GLU A 287 12.49 -9.42 -7.47
CA GLU A 287 11.66 -8.97 -8.57
C GLU A 287 11.16 -7.53 -8.42
N PHE A 288 11.05 -7.00 -7.20
CA PHE A 288 10.59 -5.63 -6.93
C PHE A 288 9.23 -5.31 -7.57
N TRP A 289 8.18 -5.97 -7.09
CA TRP A 289 6.83 -5.91 -7.69
C TRP A 289 6.11 -4.57 -7.56
N VAL A 290 6.23 -3.96 -6.39
CA VAL A 290 5.48 -2.77 -5.99
C VAL A 290 6.41 -1.72 -5.39
N ILE A 291 5.97 -0.46 -5.39
CA ILE A 291 6.77 0.68 -4.91
C ILE A 291 6.07 1.31 -3.70
N GLY A 292 6.73 1.32 -2.55
CA GLY A 292 6.24 1.94 -1.33
C GLY A 292 6.72 3.37 -1.15
N ILE A 293 6.05 4.12 -0.26
CA ILE A 293 6.38 5.51 0.07
C ILE A 293 7.08 5.61 1.42
N SER A 294 6.47 5.09 2.49
CA SER A 294 7.03 5.21 3.84
C SER A 294 6.49 4.15 4.80
N THR A 295 7.13 4.02 5.96
CA THR A 295 6.59 3.23 7.06
C THR A 295 5.18 3.72 7.45
N PRO A 296 4.30 2.83 7.90
CA PRO A 296 2.96 3.23 8.34
C PRO A 296 3.03 4.22 9.50
N GLN A 297 2.08 5.16 9.52
CA GLN A 297 1.95 6.11 10.61
C GLN A 297 1.28 5.50 11.83
N PRO A 298 1.83 5.66 13.05
CA PRO A 298 1.05 5.49 14.27
C PRO A 298 -0.21 6.35 14.20
N SER A 299 -1.34 5.76 14.57
CA SER A 299 -2.64 6.42 14.52
C SER A 299 -3.19 6.56 15.94
N PHE A 300 -4.42 7.05 16.06
CA PHE A 300 -5.11 7.20 17.34
C PHE A 300 -6.60 6.95 17.20
N GLY A 301 -7.24 6.64 18.31
CA GLY A 301 -8.69 6.79 18.43
C GLY A 301 -9.05 7.57 19.69
N LEU A 302 -10.35 7.83 19.83
CA LEU A 302 -10.93 8.53 20.96
C LEU A 302 -11.85 7.59 21.73
N VAL A 303 -11.88 7.72 23.04
CA VAL A 303 -12.78 7.00 23.93
C VAL A 303 -13.31 7.94 25.01
N ARG A 304 -14.63 7.95 25.22
CA ARG A 304 -15.28 8.72 26.30
C ARG A 304 -14.79 8.26 27.66
N ASN A 305 -14.65 9.21 28.59
CA ASN A 305 -14.13 8.91 29.94
C ASN A 305 -15.02 7.97 30.75
N ASN A 306 -16.31 7.87 30.42
CA ASN A 306 -17.26 6.93 31.02
C ASN A 306 -17.31 5.57 30.31
N PHE A 307 -16.55 5.36 29.24
CA PHE A 307 -16.49 4.12 28.46
C PHE A 307 -15.18 3.38 28.75
N HIS A 308 -15.30 2.24 29.42
CA HIS A 308 -14.18 1.56 30.07
C HIS A 308 -13.82 0.22 29.41
N ASN A 309 -12.70 -0.36 29.88
CA ASN A 309 -12.05 -1.56 29.35
C ASN A 309 -11.52 -1.44 27.91
N VAL A 310 -11.46 -0.22 27.36
CA VAL A 310 -10.69 0.04 26.15
C VAL A 310 -9.20 0.07 26.52
N PRO A 311 -8.33 -0.73 25.88
CA PRO A 311 -6.90 -0.70 26.17
C PRO A 311 -6.26 0.61 25.69
N ASP A 312 -5.21 1.06 26.39
CA ASP A 312 -4.46 2.27 26.05
C ASP A 312 -3.85 2.22 24.64
N SER A 313 -3.62 1.01 24.11
CA SER A 313 -3.18 0.78 22.74
C SER A 313 -3.82 -0.47 22.14
N MET A 314 -4.08 -0.48 20.84
CA MET A 314 -4.50 -1.67 20.11
C MET A 314 -3.97 -1.67 18.66
N PRO A 315 -3.89 -2.84 17.99
CA PRO A 315 -3.55 -2.87 16.57
C PRO A 315 -4.57 -2.10 15.72
N LEU A 316 -4.09 -1.38 14.70
CA LEU A 316 -4.87 -0.89 13.58
C LEU A 316 -4.69 -1.85 12.42
N ALA A 317 -5.67 -2.72 12.23
CA ALA A 317 -5.61 -3.81 11.27
C ALA A 317 -6.98 -4.03 10.62
N TRP A 318 -6.96 -4.26 9.30
CA TRP A 318 -8.10 -4.82 8.59
C TRP A 318 -8.23 -6.34 8.82
N GLU A 319 -7.11 -7.06 8.80
CA GLU A 319 -7.03 -8.51 8.98
C GLU A 319 -7.54 -8.99 10.35
N TRP A 320 -7.35 -8.15 11.35
CA TRP A 320 -7.89 -8.30 12.70
C TRP A 320 -8.78 -7.11 13.00
N PRO A 321 -10.03 -7.13 12.48
CA PRO A 321 -10.80 -5.91 12.25
C PRO A 321 -10.87 -5.04 13.49
N THR A 322 -10.08 -3.97 13.54
CA THR A 322 -10.08 -3.04 14.68
C THR A 322 -11.50 -2.46 14.84
N PRO A 323 -12.08 -2.45 16.06
CA PRO A 323 -11.48 -2.75 17.36
C PRO A 323 -11.73 -4.16 17.92
N ALA A 324 -12.15 -5.14 17.12
CA ALA A 324 -12.49 -6.49 17.58
C ALA A 324 -11.40 -7.19 18.43
N PRO A 325 -10.08 -7.06 18.13
CA PRO A 325 -9.02 -7.68 18.95
C PRO A 325 -8.95 -7.17 20.39
N ALA A 326 -9.59 -6.03 20.70
CA ALA A 326 -9.65 -5.49 22.05
C ALA A 326 -10.71 -6.16 22.93
N ASN A 327 -11.36 -7.24 22.49
CA ASN A 327 -12.42 -7.95 23.22
C ASN A 327 -13.58 -7.02 23.60
N THR A 328 -14.20 -6.40 22.60
CA THR A 328 -15.24 -5.36 22.77
C THR A 328 -16.43 -5.78 23.65
N PHE A 329 -16.69 -7.08 23.80
CA PHE A 329 -17.70 -7.62 24.72
C PHE A 329 -17.39 -7.37 26.21
N THR A 330 -16.15 -6.95 26.53
CA THR A 330 -15.74 -6.57 27.88
C THR A 330 -15.91 -5.08 28.17
N PHE A 331 -16.20 -4.27 27.14
CA PHE A 331 -16.37 -2.83 27.28
C PHE A 331 -17.64 -2.52 28.06
N TYR A 332 -17.61 -1.46 28.87
CA TYR A 332 -18.76 -1.09 29.70
C TYR A 332 -18.81 0.40 29.99
N PHE A 333 -20.00 0.90 30.29
CA PHE A 333 -20.18 2.27 30.79
C PHE A 333 -20.13 2.29 32.32
N SER A 334 -19.51 3.33 32.92
CA SER A 334 -19.68 3.59 34.35
C SER A 334 -21.16 3.77 34.68
N ALA A 335 -21.56 3.38 35.90
CA ALA A 335 -22.86 3.77 36.42
C ALA A 335 -22.95 5.32 36.46
N GLN A 336 -24.10 5.85 36.03
CA GLN A 336 -24.38 7.29 36.04
C GLN A 336 -24.44 7.87 37.45
#